data_AF-A0A958M9B3-F1
#
_entry.id   AF-A0A958M9B3-F1
#
_cell.length_a   1.000
_cell.length_b   1.000
_cell.length_c   1.000
_cell.angle_alpha   90.00
_cell.angle_beta   90.00
_cell.angle_gamma   90.00
#
_symmetry.space_group_name_H-M   'P 1'
#
loop_
_entity.id
_entity.type
_entity.pdbx_description
1 polymer ?
#
loop_
_entity_poly.entity_id
_entity_poly.type
_entity_poly.pdbx_seq_one_letter_code
_entity_poly.pdbx_strand_id
1 'polypeptide(L)'
;ITKEDIGKKISVADYNEACKKAVMRYTGVWHDMTRKIGYWVNMNDPYITYKPKYMETVWWLLKQLYDKGLLYKGYTIQPYSPKAGTGLSSHELNQPGTYKDVSDTTVVAQFKAKAETLPTFLQGYGDIYFLAWTTTPWTLPSNTALTVGPDMEYALVQSFNQYTFNPIRVILAKDLVEKQFKTHYFPTGNDEDFSAYKKENKKIPYRILTTFKGADLAGIKYEQLLPYALPYENPGNAFRVISGDFVTTEEGTGIVHTAPTFGADDARAAKEAVPEVPPMLVKDENDILVPLVDLQGRFRAGLPEIGGKYVKNEYYNEGEAPERSVDVEIAIKLKEENKAFKVEKYVHSYPHCWRTDKPVLYYPLDSWFIKVTKVRDRMYELNKTINWKPKATGEGRFGNWLQNANDWNLSRSRFWGIPLPVWRSEDGREELIIGSVAELKSEMQKAVAAG
;
A
#
# COMPACT_ATOMS: atom_id res chain seq x y z
N ILE A 1 17.07 -15.22 -14.05
CA ILE A 1 16.23 -14.46 -14.99
C ILE A 1 15.23 -13.67 -14.18
N THR A 2 15.51 -12.39 -13.97
CA THR A 2 14.57 -11.42 -13.39
C THR A 2 13.56 -10.98 -14.46
N LYS A 3 12.51 -10.25 -14.08
CA LYS A 3 11.55 -9.69 -15.05
C LYS A 3 12.24 -8.80 -16.09
N GLU A 4 13.28 -8.07 -15.68
CA GLU A 4 14.00 -7.10 -16.52
C GLU A 4 15.01 -7.75 -17.48
N ASP A 5 15.43 -8.97 -17.18
CA ASP A 5 16.25 -9.76 -18.11
C ASP A 5 15.44 -10.19 -19.35
N ILE A 6 14.11 -10.28 -19.24
CA ILE A 6 13.21 -10.76 -20.31
C ILE A 6 12.95 -9.63 -21.30
N GLY A 7 13.20 -9.90 -22.58
CA GLY A 7 13.22 -8.91 -23.66
C GLY A 7 14.60 -8.25 -23.88
N LYS A 8 15.55 -8.42 -22.95
CA LYS A 8 16.92 -7.88 -23.06
C LYS A 8 17.98 -8.98 -23.21
N LYS A 9 18.06 -9.88 -22.23
CA LYS A 9 19.03 -10.99 -22.18
C LYS A 9 18.47 -12.31 -22.70
N ILE A 10 17.15 -12.47 -22.66
CA ILE A 10 16.41 -13.62 -23.20
C ILE A 10 15.15 -13.12 -23.89
N SER A 11 14.79 -13.69 -25.05
CA SER A 11 13.54 -13.33 -25.70
C SER A 11 12.33 -13.82 -24.88
N VAL A 12 11.17 -13.20 -25.08
CA VAL A 12 9.91 -13.66 -24.43
C VAL A 12 9.59 -15.09 -24.86
N ALA A 13 9.85 -15.44 -26.13
CA ALA A 13 9.61 -16.77 -26.67
C ALA A 13 10.50 -17.82 -26.00
N ASP A 14 11.81 -17.56 -25.90
CA ASP A 14 12.77 -18.47 -25.27
C ASP A 14 12.48 -18.66 -23.77
N TYR A 15 12.10 -17.57 -23.09
CA TYR A 15 11.68 -17.64 -21.69
C TYR A 15 10.44 -18.52 -21.51
N ASN A 16 9.41 -18.32 -22.33
CA ASN A 16 8.19 -19.12 -22.26
C ASN A 16 8.44 -20.60 -22.60
N GLU A 17 9.33 -20.88 -23.56
CA GLU A 17 9.74 -22.26 -23.87
C GLU A 17 10.51 -22.90 -22.71
N ALA A 18 11.40 -22.14 -22.04
CA ALA A 18 12.08 -22.62 -20.84
C ALA A 18 11.09 -22.91 -19.70
N CYS A 19 10.07 -22.06 -19.49
CA CYS A 19 8.99 -22.31 -18.52
C CYS A 19 8.23 -23.60 -18.85
N LYS A 20 7.88 -23.80 -20.12
CA LYS A 20 7.19 -25.01 -20.60
C LYS A 20 8.01 -26.28 -20.33
N LYS A 21 9.31 -26.25 -20.63
CA LYS A 21 10.23 -27.37 -20.35
C LYS A 21 10.34 -27.67 -18.85
N ALA A 22 10.39 -26.63 -18.01
CA ALA A 22 10.43 -26.79 -16.56
C ALA A 22 9.17 -27.49 -16.01
N VAL A 23 7.97 -27.14 -16.50
CA VAL A 23 6.71 -27.80 -16.11
C VAL A 23 6.74 -29.29 -16.44
N MET A 24 7.26 -29.65 -17.63
CA MET A 24 7.34 -31.06 -18.05
C MET A 24 8.31 -31.88 -17.19
N ARG A 25 9.39 -31.27 -16.68
CA ARG A 25 10.37 -31.95 -15.81
C ARG A 25 9.74 -32.53 -14.54
N TYR A 26 8.82 -31.79 -13.92
CA TYR A 26 8.16 -32.24 -12.69
C TYR A 26 7.01 -33.22 -12.94
N THR A 27 6.42 -33.21 -14.14
CA THR A 27 5.26 -34.06 -14.47
C THR A 27 5.58 -35.56 -14.32
N GLY A 28 6.79 -35.99 -14.71
CA GLY A 28 7.21 -37.39 -14.56
C GLY A 28 7.34 -37.83 -13.11
N VAL A 29 7.87 -36.96 -12.24
CA VAL A 29 8.01 -37.22 -10.80
C VAL A 29 6.64 -37.35 -10.13
N TRP A 30 5.71 -36.46 -10.48
CA TRP A 30 4.32 -36.51 -9.99
C TRP A 30 3.59 -37.79 -10.44
N HIS A 31 3.82 -38.25 -11.67
CA HIS A 31 3.21 -39.47 -12.18
C HIS A 31 3.67 -40.73 -11.42
N ASP A 32 4.98 -40.87 -11.19
CA ASP A 32 5.54 -41.97 -10.39
C ASP A 32 5.01 -41.96 -8.95
N MET A 33 5.00 -40.79 -8.31
CA MET A 33 4.47 -40.63 -6.96
C MET A 33 2.98 -40.99 -6.89
N THR A 34 2.15 -40.47 -7.81
CA THR A 34 0.71 -40.72 -7.90
C THR A 34 0.40 -42.22 -7.98
N ARG A 35 1.18 -42.95 -8.78
CA ARG A 35 1.07 -44.41 -8.87
C ARG A 35 1.45 -45.10 -7.56
N LYS A 36 2.57 -44.71 -6.96
CA LYS A 36 3.09 -45.32 -5.71
C LYS A 36 2.14 -45.16 -4.53
N ILE A 37 1.45 -44.02 -4.43
CA ILE A 37 0.44 -43.78 -3.37
C ILE A 37 -0.93 -44.42 -3.68
N GLY A 38 -1.08 -45.08 -4.83
CA GLY A 38 -2.34 -45.72 -5.22
C GLY A 38 -3.47 -44.75 -5.59
N TYR A 39 -3.16 -43.51 -5.99
CA TYR A 39 -4.18 -42.52 -6.35
C TYR A 39 -4.64 -42.72 -7.79
N TRP A 40 -5.79 -43.39 -7.96
CA TRP A 40 -6.33 -43.73 -9.28
C TRP A 40 -6.99 -42.52 -9.94
N VAL A 41 -6.31 -41.95 -10.94
CA VAL A 41 -6.77 -40.82 -11.74
C VAL A 41 -6.25 -40.95 -13.18
N ASN A 42 -6.97 -40.37 -14.15
CA ASN A 42 -6.53 -40.40 -15.54
C ASN A 42 -5.34 -39.44 -15.77
N MET A 43 -4.13 -40.00 -15.77
CA MET A 43 -2.90 -39.27 -16.07
C MET A 43 -2.49 -39.32 -17.55
N ASN A 44 -3.23 -40.07 -18.39
CA ASN A 44 -2.93 -40.21 -19.82
C ASN A 44 -3.48 -39.03 -20.63
N ASP A 45 -4.59 -38.43 -20.18
CA ASP A 45 -5.17 -37.23 -20.79
C ASP A 45 -5.53 -36.17 -19.74
N PRO A 46 -4.53 -35.56 -19.07
CA PRO A 46 -4.79 -34.47 -18.15
C PRO A 46 -5.14 -33.19 -18.91
N TYR A 47 -6.00 -32.36 -18.31
CA TYR A 47 -6.15 -30.98 -18.76
C TYR A 47 -4.86 -30.22 -18.47
N ILE A 48 -4.44 -29.37 -19.40
CA ILE A 48 -3.20 -28.59 -19.29
C ILE A 48 -3.51 -27.16 -19.69
N THR A 49 -3.21 -26.22 -18.79
CA THR A 49 -3.62 -24.81 -18.89
C THR A 49 -2.95 -24.05 -20.04
N TYR A 50 -1.76 -24.47 -20.47
CA TYR A 50 -1.06 -23.90 -21.63
C TYR A 50 -1.50 -24.50 -22.98
N LYS A 51 -2.40 -25.49 -23.01
CA LYS A 51 -2.94 -26.00 -24.28
C LYS A 51 -3.91 -24.97 -24.88
N PRO A 52 -3.88 -24.73 -26.22
CA PRO A 52 -4.70 -23.70 -26.86
C PRO A 52 -6.19 -23.77 -26.53
N LYS A 53 -6.78 -24.97 -26.51
CA LYS A 53 -8.22 -25.14 -26.23
C LYS A 53 -8.62 -24.72 -24.80
N TYR A 54 -7.72 -24.91 -23.83
CA TYR A 54 -7.94 -24.43 -22.47
C TYR A 54 -7.86 -22.89 -22.43
N MET A 55 -6.85 -22.32 -23.09
CA MET A 55 -6.66 -20.87 -23.17
C MET A 55 -7.87 -20.17 -23.84
N GLU A 56 -8.38 -20.74 -24.93
CA GLU A 56 -9.57 -20.24 -25.63
C GLU A 56 -10.82 -20.29 -24.75
N THR A 57 -10.99 -21.33 -23.93
CA THR A 57 -12.10 -21.39 -22.97
C THR A 57 -11.99 -20.26 -21.93
N VAL A 58 -10.78 -19.93 -21.49
CA VAL A 58 -10.54 -18.81 -20.59
C VAL A 58 -10.84 -17.48 -21.29
N TRP A 59 -10.47 -17.31 -22.56
CA TRP A 59 -10.85 -16.12 -23.34
C TRP A 59 -12.36 -15.94 -23.43
N TRP A 60 -13.08 -17.03 -23.71
CA TRP A 60 -14.54 -17.01 -23.69
C TRP A 60 -15.10 -16.57 -22.33
N LEU A 61 -14.59 -17.11 -21.22
CA LEU A 61 -15.00 -16.70 -19.87
C LEU A 61 -14.76 -15.20 -19.61
N LEU A 62 -13.60 -14.68 -20.03
CA LEU A 62 -13.26 -13.26 -19.88
C LEU A 62 -14.20 -12.38 -20.72
N LYS A 63 -14.52 -12.79 -21.94
CA LYS A 63 -15.52 -12.12 -22.78
C LYS A 63 -16.90 -12.11 -22.10
N GLN A 64 -17.32 -13.23 -21.52
CA GLN A 64 -18.60 -13.29 -20.79
C GLN A 64 -18.64 -12.34 -19.58
N LEU A 65 -17.53 -12.19 -18.86
CA LEU A 65 -17.44 -11.23 -17.75
C LEU A 65 -17.49 -9.79 -18.26
N TYR A 66 -16.82 -9.52 -19.38
CA TYR A 66 -16.82 -8.21 -20.03
C TYR A 66 -18.21 -7.80 -20.53
N ASP A 67 -18.87 -8.68 -21.27
CA ASP A 67 -20.22 -8.46 -21.81
C ASP A 67 -21.25 -8.23 -20.68
N LYS A 68 -20.99 -8.72 -19.47
CA LYS A 68 -21.82 -8.50 -18.26
C LYS A 68 -21.44 -7.24 -17.47
N GLY A 69 -20.47 -6.46 -17.95
CA GLY A 69 -19.94 -5.27 -17.25
C GLY A 69 -19.25 -5.61 -15.93
N LEU A 70 -18.69 -6.82 -15.80
CA LEU A 70 -17.97 -7.28 -14.62
C LEU A 70 -16.46 -7.13 -14.76
N LEU A 71 -15.91 -7.05 -15.97
CA LEU A 71 -14.48 -6.83 -16.20
C LEU A 71 -14.23 -5.34 -16.51
N TYR A 72 -13.33 -4.69 -15.77
CA TYR A 72 -13.00 -3.27 -15.98
C TYR A 72 -11.53 -2.98 -15.70
N LYS A 73 -10.98 -1.94 -16.34
CA LYS A 73 -9.66 -1.39 -16.00
C LYS A 73 -9.79 -0.31 -14.93
N GLY A 74 -8.95 -0.35 -13.91
CA GLY A 74 -8.89 0.67 -12.87
C GLY A 74 -7.47 0.98 -12.42
N TYR A 75 -7.26 2.22 -11.98
CA TYR A 75 -6.03 2.64 -11.29
C TYR A 75 -6.32 2.66 -9.79
N THR A 76 -5.75 1.73 -9.04
CA THR A 76 -6.01 1.59 -7.60
C THR A 76 -4.74 1.20 -6.85
N ILE A 77 -4.73 1.48 -5.55
CA ILE A 77 -3.66 1.02 -4.65
C ILE A 77 -3.85 -0.47 -4.41
N GLN A 78 -2.84 -1.26 -4.78
CA GLN A 78 -2.88 -2.71 -4.70
C GLN A 78 -1.62 -3.25 -4.03
N PRO A 79 -1.71 -4.42 -3.38
CA PRO A 79 -0.54 -5.18 -3.00
C PRO A 79 0.36 -5.43 -4.21
N TYR A 80 1.63 -5.07 -4.11
CA TYR A 80 2.62 -5.18 -5.16
C TYR A 80 3.89 -5.82 -4.61
N SER A 81 4.42 -6.81 -5.33
CA SER A 81 5.72 -7.39 -5.01
C SER A 81 6.77 -6.84 -5.96
N PRO A 82 7.70 -5.97 -5.49
CA PRO A 82 8.74 -5.42 -6.35
C PRO A 82 9.64 -6.49 -6.96
N LYS A 83 10.01 -7.52 -6.19
CA LYS A 83 10.83 -8.62 -6.69
C LYS A 83 10.09 -9.56 -7.65
N ALA A 84 8.77 -9.72 -7.52
CA ALA A 84 7.98 -10.42 -8.53
C ALA A 84 7.59 -9.51 -9.71
N GLY A 85 7.69 -8.19 -9.57
CA GLY A 85 7.36 -7.21 -10.59
C GLY A 85 5.87 -7.20 -10.99
N THR A 86 4.97 -7.54 -10.07
CA THR A 86 3.52 -7.63 -10.35
C THR A 86 2.68 -7.38 -9.12
N GLY A 87 1.46 -6.87 -9.35
CA GLY A 87 0.40 -6.82 -8.33
C GLY A 87 0.00 -8.22 -7.86
N LEU A 88 -0.47 -8.31 -6.63
CA LEU A 88 -0.97 -9.51 -5.96
C LEU A 88 -2.44 -9.28 -5.57
N SER A 89 -3.22 -10.36 -5.55
CA SER A 89 -4.59 -10.32 -5.05
C SER A 89 -4.67 -10.45 -3.53
N SER A 90 -5.79 -10.05 -2.94
CA SER A 90 -6.09 -10.26 -1.51
C SER A 90 -5.98 -11.73 -1.09
N HIS A 91 -6.36 -12.65 -1.96
CA HIS A 91 -6.25 -14.09 -1.69
C HIS A 91 -4.80 -14.57 -1.65
N GLU A 92 -3.95 -14.04 -2.52
CA GLU A 92 -2.52 -14.33 -2.52
C GLU A 92 -1.84 -13.82 -1.24
N LEU A 93 -2.31 -12.71 -0.68
CA LEU A 93 -1.85 -12.23 0.62
C LEU A 93 -2.38 -13.04 1.81
N ASN A 94 -3.48 -13.78 1.65
CA ASN A 94 -4.07 -14.60 2.71
C ASN A 94 -3.56 -16.06 2.72
N GLN A 95 -2.53 -16.38 1.92
CA GLN A 95 -1.91 -17.70 1.94
C GLN A 95 -1.12 -17.93 3.25
N PRO A 96 -0.98 -19.18 3.73
CA PRO A 96 -0.15 -19.45 4.90
C PRO A 96 1.30 -18.95 4.71
N GLY A 97 1.83 -18.25 5.71
CA GLY A 97 3.22 -17.76 5.72
C GLY A 97 3.47 -16.43 5.00
N THR A 98 2.44 -15.79 4.44
CA THR A 98 2.56 -14.45 3.82
C THR A 98 2.69 -13.35 4.86
N TYR A 99 1.93 -13.42 5.95
CA TYR A 99 2.07 -12.52 7.08
C TYR A 99 3.16 -13.04 8.01
N LYS A 100 4.15 -12.19 8.27
CA LYS A 100 5.31 -12.50 9.12
C LYS A 100 5.54 -11.37 10.09
N ASP A 101 5.92 -11.71 11.31
CA ASP A 101 6.29 -10.72 12.30
C ASP A 101 7.66 -10.13 11.94
N VAL A 102 7.71 -8.80 11.81
CA VAL A 102 8.93 -8.04 11.48
C VAL A 102 9.15 -6.94 12.49
N SER A 103 10.44 -6.60 12.71
CA SER A 103 10.85 -5.54 13.62
C SER A 103 11.20 -4.27 12.82
N ASP A 104 10.21 -3.42 12.61
CA ASP A 104 10.37 -2.18 11.85
C ASP A 104 10.72 -1.00 12.77
N THR A 105 11.40 0.00 12.20
CA THR A 105 11.63 1.29 12.85
C THR A 105 10.40 2.16 12.66
N THR A 106 9.74 2.53 13.75
CA THR A 106 8.56 3.41 13.71
C THR A 106 8.95 4.84 14.07
N VAL A 107 8.16 5.80 13.58
CA VAL A 107 8.35 7.22 13.85
C VAL A 107 7.01 7.85 14.21
N VAL A 108 6.97 8.58 15.32
CA VAL A 108 5.97 9.61 15.58
C VAL A 108 6.54 10.93 15.08
N ALA A 109 6.09 11.36 13.91
CA ALA A 109 6.57 12.58 13.25
C ALA A 109 5.78 13.81 13.74
N GLN A 110 6.47 14.95 13.83
CA GLN A 110 5.96 16.26 14.25
C GLN A 110 5.78 17.14 13.02
N PHE A 111 4.54 17.39 12.64
CA PHE A 111 4.19 18.26 11.52
C PHE A 111 3.84 19.64 12.04
N LYS A 112 4.68 20.64 11.76
CA LYS A 112 4.46 22.02 12.24
C LYS A 112 3.23 22.63 11.57
N ALA A 113 2.24 23.05 12.35
CA ALA A 113 1.06 23.74 11.85
C ALA A 113 1.43 25.15 11.36
N LYS A 114 0.77 25.60 10.29
CA LYS A 114 0.89 26.96 9.78
C LYS A 114 0.02 27.88 10.62
N ALA A 115 0.65 28.82 11.34
CA ALA A 115 0.01 29.67 12.33
C ALA A 115 -1.17 30.46 11.76
N GLU A 116 -1.06 30.91 10.51
CA GLU A 116 -2.09 31.65 9.78
C GLU A 116 -3.35 30.83 9.45
N THR A 117 -3.29 29.51 9.58
CA THR A 117 -4.42 28.60 9.33
C THR A 117 -5.03 28.01 10.60
N LEU A 118 -4.48 28.35 11.77
CA LEU A 118 -5.01 27.87 13.04
C LEU A 118 -6.35 28.55 13.37
N PRO A 119 -7.35 27.79 13.83
CA PRO A 119 -8.61 28.35 14.33
C PRO A 119 -8.37 29.17 15.61
N THR A 120 -9.28 30.08 15.93
CA THR A 120 -9.15 31.03 17.05
C THR A 120 -8.82 30.36 18.39
N PHE A 121 -9.36 29.17 18.65
CA PHE A 121 -9.11 28.43 19.89
C PHE A 121 -7.69 27.83 19.99
N LEU A 122 -6.95 27.75 18.88
CA LEU A 122 -5.53 27.35 18.85
C LEU A 122 -4.58 28.54 18.66
N GLN A 123 -5.10 29.72 18.33
CA GLN A 123 -4.30 30.93 18.24
C GLN A 123 -3.78 31.35 19.63
N GLY A 124 -2.59 31.94 19.69
CA GLY A 124 -1.96 32.39 20.94
C GLY A 124 -1.12 31.33 21.67
N TYR A 125 -1.21 30.06 21.27
CA TYR A 125 -0.33 29.02 21.78
C TYR A 125 1.02 28.95 21.05
N GLY A 126 1.38 29.88 20.16
CA GLY A 126 2.66 29.84 19.43
C GLY A 126 2.77 28.64 18.47
N ASP A 127 3.99 28.11 18.30
CA ASP A 127 4.23 26.96 17.42
C ASP A 127 3.51 25.70 17.94
N ILE A 128 2.69 25.09 17.07
CA ILE A 128 1.92 23.88 17.33
C ILE A 128 2.31 22.80 16.30
N TYR A 129 2.35 21.54 16.73
CA TYR A 129 2.72 20.40 15.90
C TYR A 129 1.67 19.30 15.97
N PHE A 130 1.33 18.67 14.86
CA PHE A 130 0.55 17.44 14.84
C PHE A 130 1.48 16.24 14.98
N LEU A 131 1.13 15.28 15.85
CA LEU A 131 1.86 14.03 15.97
C LEU A 131 1.18 12.96 15.13
N ALA A 132 1.83 12.49 14.08
CA ALA A 132 1.35 11.34 13.31
C ALA A 132 2.34 10.18 13.42
N TRP A 133 1.81 8.99 13.68
CA TRP A 133 2.62 7.78 13.81
C TRP A 133 2.63 6.98 12.51
N THR A 134 3.77 6.38 12.19
CA THR A 134 3.92 5.46 11.05
C THR A 134 4.88 4.32 11.36
N THR A 135 4.56 3.13 10.85
CA THR A 135 5.45 1.97 10.80
C THR A 135 6.27 1.90 9.51
N THR A 136 6.02 2.81 8.57
CA THR A 136 6.67 2.87 7.25
C THR A 136 7.27 4.26 6.99
N PRO A 137 8.37 4.65 7.67
CA PRO A 137 8.98 5.98 7.49
C PRO A 137 9.31 6.35 6.03
N TRP A 138 9.65 5.38 5.18
CA TRP A 138 9.87 5.57 3.73
C TRP A 138 8.67 6.18 2.98
N THR A 139 7.46 6.13 3.54
CA THR A 139 6.26 6.76 2.95
C THR A 139 6.11 8.24 3.31
N LEU A 140 6.83 8.74 4.33
CA LEU A 140 6.77 10.14 4.78
C LEU A 140 7.13 11.17 3.67
N PRO A 141 8.11 10.93 2.78
CA PRO A 141 8.33 11.78 1.61
C PRO A 141 7.11 11.95 0.69
N SER A 142 6.18 10.98 0.71
CA SER A 142 4.96 10.99 -0.11
C SER A 142 3.71 11.42 0.66
N ASN A 143 3.89 11.99 1.86
CA ASN A 143 2.80 12.56 2.62
C ASN A 143 2.20 13.79 1.91
N THR A 144 0.86 13.84 1.82
CA THR A 144 0.13 15.01 1.29
C THR A 144 -1.02 15.48 2.17
N ALA A 145 -1.39 14.75 3.23
CA ALA A 145 -2.34 15.19 4.24
C ALA A 145 -2.11 14.53 5.60
N LEU A 146 -2.79 15.00 6.63
CA LEU A 146 -2.96 14.29 7.90
C LEU A 146 -4.43 13.95 8.08
N THR A 147 -4.76 12.73 8.47
CA THR A 147 -6.15 12.32 8.67
C THR A 147 -6.47 12.19 10.16
N VAL A 148 -7.61 12.78 10.56
CA VAL A 148 -8.17 12.72 11.91
C VAL A 148 -9.58 12.12 11.89
N GLY A 149 -9.96 11.43 12.97
CA GLY A 149 -11.34 10.99 13.16
C GLY A 149 -12.22 12.17 13.57
N PRO A 150 -13.29 12.52 12.83
CA PRO A 150 -14.06 13.73 13.08
C PRO A 150 -14.71 13.77 14.47
N ASP A 151 -15.20 12.62 14.95
CA ASP A 151 -15.91 12.49 16.23
C ASP A 151 -14.98 12.26 17.43
N MET A 152 -13.70 11.99 17.19
CA MET A 152 -12.70 11.72 18.22
C MET A 152 -12.32 13.00 18.99
N GLU A 153 -11.92 12.84 20.26
CA GLU A 153 -11.42 13.94 21.09
C GLU A 153 -9.88 14.03 21.01
N TYR A 154 -9.38 15.24 20.75
CA TYR A 154 -7.97 15.55 20.64
C TYR A 154 -7.55 16.52 21.74
N ALA A 155 -6.27 16.50 22.09
CA ALA A 155 -5.69 17.34 23.12
C ALA A 155 -4.48 18.12 22.59
N LEU A 156 -4.37 19.39 22.97
CA LEU A 156 -3.14 20.17 22.83
C LEU A 156 -2.30 19.96 24.10
N VAL A 157 -1.10 19.43 23.96
CA VAL A 157 -0.19 19.09 25.06
C VAL A 157 1.07 19.94 24.99
N GLN A 158 1.40 20.65 26.07
CA GLN A 158 2.66 21.36 26.22
C GLN A 158 3.72 20.43 26.81
N SER A 159 4.91 20.38 26.21
CA SER A 159 6.05 19.62 26.72
C SER A 159 7.37 20.06 26.08
N PHE A 160 8.40 19.22 26.16
CA PHE A 160 9.67 19.36 25.44
C PHE A 160 9.95 18.13 24.58
N ASN A 161 10.65 18.31 23.48
CA ASN A 161 11.07 17.20 22.64
C ASN A 161 12.18 16.38 23.32
N GLN A 162 12.05 15.05 23.37
CA GLN A 162 13.01 14.20 24.08
C GLN A 162 14.40 14.09 23.40
N TYR A 163 14.54 14.51 22.14
CA TYR A 163 15.80 14.47 21.41
C TYR A 163 16.49 15.84 21.38
N THR A 164 15.74 16.89 21.07
CA THR A 164 16.29 18.25 20.90
C THR A 164 16.14 19.12 22.14
N PHE A 165 15.29 18.72 23.10
CA PHE A 165 14.97 19.47 24.32
C PHE A 165 14.27 20.81 24.05
N ASN A 166 13.83 21.06 22.81
CA ASN A 166 13.08 22.25 22.46
C ASN A 166 11.67 22.20 23.06
N PRO A 167 11.12 23.35 23.53
CA PRO A 167 9.72 23.45 23.89
C PRO A 167 8.83 23.09 22.70
N ILE A 168 7.80 22.27 22.94
CA ILE A 168 6.85 21.82 21.92
C ILE A 168 5.43 21.92 22.46
N ARG A 169 4.49 22.17 21.54
CA ARG A 169 3.05 22.01 21.81
C ARG A 169 2.47 21.11 20.74
N VAL A 170 1.95 19.98 21.16
CA VAL A 170 1.65 18.87 20.25
C VAL A 170 0.18 18.48 20.32
N ILE A 171 -0.40 18.13 19.17
CA ILE A 171 -1.78 17.64 19.04
C ILE A 171 -1.75 16.15 18.76
N LEU A 172 -2.54 15.40 19.54
CA LEU A 172 -2.79 13.97 19.40
C LEU A 172 -4.14 13.63 20.04
N ALA A 173 -4.67 12.43 19.76
CA ALA A 173 -5.89 11.96 20.39
C ALA A 173 -5.72 11.89 21.91
N LYS A 174 -6.72 12.39 22.64
CA LYS A 174 -6.68 12.52 24.11
C LYS A 174 -6.41 11.19 24.80
N ASP A 175 -7.06 10.13 24.32
CA ASP A 175 -6.92 8.76 24.86
C ASP A 175 -5.50 8.19 24.69
N LEU A 176 -4.72 8.74 23.77
CA LEU A 176 -3.36 8.27 23.46
C LEU A 176 -2.27 9.11 24.13
N VAL A 177 -2.62 10.18 24.85
CA VAL A 177 -1.64 11.04 25.55
C VAL A 177 -0.82 10.23 26.54
N GLU A 178 -1.46 9.48 27.45
CA GLU A 178 -0.74 8.69 28.45
C GLU A 178 0.19 7.65 27.80
N LYS A 179 -0.26 6.99 26.73
CA LYS A 179 0.52 5.98 25.99
C LYS A 179 1.76 6.59 25.34
N GLN A 180 1.62 7.77 24.72
CA GLN A 180 2.72 8.45 24.04
C GLN A 180 3.73 9.10 25.02
N PHE A 181 3.27 9.54 26.19
CA PHE A 181 4.09 10.24 27.18
C PHE A 181 4.61 9.32 28.31
N LYS A 182 4.30 8.02 28.33
CA LYS A 182 4.57 7.10 29.46
C LYS A 182 6.02 7.00 29.95
N THR A 183 6.99 6.84 29.04
CA THR A 183 8.36 6.38 29.43
C THR A 183 9.24 7.52 29.95
N HIS A 184 9.25 8.65 29.23
CA HIS A 184 10.19 9.75 29.48
C HIS A 184 9.54 10.97 30.09
N TYR A 185 8.21 10.97 30.27
CA TYR A 185 7.48 12.16 30.70
C TYR A 185 6.75 11.94 32.03
N PHE A 186 6.36 13.04 32.67
CA PHE A 186 5.50 13.05 33.85
C PHE A 186 4.47 14.18 33.76
N PRO A 187 3.21 13.94 34.16
CA PRO A 187 2.19 14.97 34.15
C PRO A 187 2.45 15.96 35.30
N THR A 188 2.27 17.26 35.03
CA THR A 188 2.35 18.30 36.07
C THR A 188 1.44 19.48 35.77
N GLY A 189 0.92 20.12 36.83
CA GLY A 189 0.19 21.38 36.75
C GLY A 189 1.04 22.61 37.11
N ASN A 190 2.29 22.42 37.53
CA ASN A 190 3.13 23.48 38.08
C ASN A 190 3.98 24.13 36.98
N ASP A 191 3.87 25.45 36.80
CA ASP A 191 4.69 26.20 35.82
C ASP A 191 6.20 26.18 36.15
N GLU A 192 6.54 25.97 37.43
CA GLU A 192 7.92 25.83 37.90
C GLU A 192 8.63 24.63 37.27
N ASP A 193 7.93 23.50 37.07
CA ASP A 193 8.51 22.30 36.47
C ASP A 193 8.93 22.54 35.01
N PHE A 194 8.17 23.37 34.27
CA PHE A 194 8.53 23.75 32.91
C PHE A 194 9.68 24.75 32.87
N SER A 195 9.72 25.69 33.82
CA SER A 195 10.77 26.72 33.90
C SER A 195 12.11 26.16 34.40
N ALA A 196 12.05 25.13 35.27
CA ALA A 196 13.21 24.46 35.84
C ALA A 196 13.75 23.32 34.97
N TYR A 197 13.01 22.89 33.93
CA TYR A 197 13.43 21.81 33.06
C TYR A 197 14.71 22.16 32.29
N LYS A 198 15.69 21.26 32.37
CA LYS A 198 16.94 21.30 31.63
C LYS A 198 17.20 19.95 30.97
N LYS A 199 18.11 19.95 30.00
CA LYS A 199 18.52 18.76 29.23
C LYS A 199 19.01 17.61 30.11
N GLU A 200 19.54 17.90 31.29
CA GLU A 200 20.07 16.91 32.24
C GLU A 200 18.97 16.20 33.05
N ASN A 201 17.73 16.70 33.03
CA ASN A 201 16.63 16.10 33.77
C ASN A 201 16.20 14.76 33.14
N LYS A 202 16.05 13.73 33.99
CA LYS A 202 15.68 12.37 33.57
C LYS A 202 14.25 12.23 33.06
N LYS A 203 13.34 13.11 33.48
CA LYS A 203 11.93 13.12 33.06
C LYS A 203 11.53 14.50 32.56
N ILE A 204 10.61 14.50 31.60
CA ILE A 204 10.14 15.70 30.89
C ILE A 204 8.72 16.04 31.37
N PRO A 205 8.44 17.27 31.82
CA PRO A 205 7.09 17.65 32.22
C PRO A 205 6.17 17.74 31.01
N TYR A 206 4.91 17.33 31.18
CA TYR A 206 3.86 17.60 30.20
C TYR A 206 2.54 17.98 30.86
N ARG A 207 1.73 18.76 30.16
CA ARG A 207 0.37 19.11 30.58
C ARG A 207 -0.57 19.27 29.40
N ILE A 208 -1.83 18.90 29.58
CA ILE A 208 -2.90 19.17 28.62
C ILE A 208 -3.34 20.64 28.80
N LEU A 209 -3.33 21.40 27.72
CA LEU A 209 -3.74 22.81 27.71
C LEU A 209 -5.23 22.98 27.40
N THR A 210 -5.73 22.21 26.44
CA THR A 210 -7.14 22.24 26.00
C THR A 210 -7.48 20.96 25.22
N THR A 211 -8.77 20.68 25.06
CA THR A 211 -9.29 19.57 24.24
C THR A 211 -10.36 20.06 23.26
N PHE A 212 -10.50 19.35 22.14
CA PHE A 212 -11.40 19.72 21.04
C PHE A 212 -11.76 18.49 20.20
N LYS A 213 -12.73 18.61 19.29
CA LYS A 213 -13.12 17.54 18.38
C LYS A 213 -12.21 17.49 17.16
N GLY A 214 -12.06 16.30 16.57
CA GLY A 214 -11.28 16.13 15.34
C GLY A 214 -11.83 16.93 14.17
N ALA A 215 -13.16 17.12 14.12
CA ALA A 215 -13.83 17.98 13.15
C ALA A 215 -13.31 19.43 13.19
N ASP A 216 -12.89 19.93 14.36
CA ASP A 216 -12.37 21.29 14.53
C ASP A 216 -10.95 21.47 13.95
N LEU A 217 -10.27 20.37 13.62
CA LEU A 217 -8.92 20.38 13.04
C LEU A 217 -8.91 20.35 11.52
N ALA A 218 -10.03 19.98 10.90
CA ALA A 218 -10.13 19.82 9.46
C ALA A 218 -9.80 21.13 8.74
N GLY A 219 -8.93 21.05 7.71
CA GLY A 219 -8.52 22.20 6.91
C GLY A 219 -7.29 22.97 7.42
N ILE A 220 -6.84 22.73 8.66
CA ILE A 220 -5.60 23.34 9.16
C ILE A 220 -4.43 22.89 8.27
N LYS A 221 -3.60 23.84 7.82
CA LYS A 221 -2.43 23.55 6.99
C LYS A 221 -1.19 23.34 7.87
N TYR A 222 -0.24 22.57 7.35
CA TYR A 222 1.03 22.32 8.01
C TYR A 222 2.21 22.49 7.04
N GLU A 223 3.41 22.64 7.58
CA GLU A 223 4.65 22.66 6.82
C GLU A 223 5.02 21.24 6.38
N GLN A 224 5.40 21.08 5.11
CA GLN A 224 5.82 19.80 4.58
C GLN A 224 7.01 19.23 5.38
N LEU A 225 6.87 17.99 5.87
CA LEU A 225 7.86 17.35 6.73
C LEU A 225 9.22 17.17 6.04
N LEU A 226 9.19 16.61 4.82
CA LEU A 226 10.36 16.33 3.97
C LEU A 226 10.11 16.96 2.59
N PRO A 227 10.66 18.16 2.32
CA PRO A 227 10.41 18.91 1.09
C PRO A 227 11.24 18.38 -0.09
N TYR A 228 11.11 17.09 -0.40
CA TYR A 228 11.83 16.43 -1.50
C TYR A 228 11.11 16.54 -2.85
N ALA A 229 9.78 16.65 -2.84
CA ALA A 229 8.96 16.80 -4.03
C ALA A 229 7.62 17.47 -3.67
N LEU A 230 6.95 18.00 -4.68
CA LEU A 230 5.56 18.47 -4.58
C LEU A 230 4.67 17.62 -5.50
N PRO A 231 3.39 17.44 -5.15
CA PRO A 231 2.41 16.86 -6.08
C PRO A 231 2.39 17.66 -7.38
N TYR A 232 2.45 16.97 -8.52
CA TYR A 232 2.39 17.62 -9.83
C TYR A 232 1.07 18.35 -10.04
N GLU A 233 -0.04 17.74 -9.62
CA GLU A 233 -1.38 18.30 -9.76
C GLU A 233 -1.82 19.00 -8.46
N ASN A 234 -2.35 20.21 -8.57
CA ASN A 234 -2.99 20.97 -7.49
C ASN A 234 -2.22 20.99 -6.14
N PRO A 235 -0.90 21.27 -6.11
CA PRO A 235 -0.11 21.21 -4.86
C PRO A 235 -0.62 22.14 -3.75
N GLY A 236 -1.37 23.20 -4.09
CA GLY A 236 -1.98 24.11 -3.11
C GLY A 236 -3.08 23.47 -2.23
N ASN A 237 -3.62 22.32 -2.64
CA ASN A 237 -4.62 21.54 -1.89
C ASN A 237 -4.00 20.50 -0.95
N ALA A 238 -2.68 20.27 -1.03
CA ALA A 238 -1.95 19.37 -0.16
C ALA A 238 -1.58 20.02 1.19
N PHE A 239 -0.94 19.23 2.05
CA PHE A 239 -0.37 19.61 3.35
C PHE A 239 -1.39 20.25 4.29
N ARG A 240 -2.53 19.57 4.43
CA ARG A 240 -3.61 19.97 5.33
C ARG A 240 -4.20 18.78 6.08
N VAL A 241 -4.88 19.06 7.17
CA VAL A 241 -5.65 18.06 7.93
C VAL A 241 -6.97 17.79 7.19
N ILE A 242 -7.33 16.51 7.10
CA ILE A 242 -8.58 15.99 6.53
C ILE A 242 -9.25 15.04 7.51
N SER A 243 -10.54 14.77 7.31
CA SER A 243 -11.29 13.82 8.12
C SER A 243 -11.31 12.44 7.47
N GLY A 244 -11.32 11.39 8.28
CA GLY A 244 -11.47 10.00 7.83
C GLY A 244 -12.04 9.11 8.94
N ASP A 245 -12.80 8.10 8.54
CA ASP A 245 -13.54 7.19 9.43
C ASP A 245 -12.72 5.98 9.91
N PHE A 246 -11.57 5.72 9.27
CA PHE A 246 -10.71 4.58 9.56
C PHE A 246 -9.69 4.83 10.68
N VAL A 247 -9.66 6.04 11.25
CA VAL A 247 -8.73 6.40 12.34
C VAL A 247 -9.19 5.78 13.65
N THR A 248 -8.28 5.13 14.39
CA THR A 248 -8.58 4.49 15.68
C THR A 248 -7.70 5.04 16.81
N THR A 249 -8.08 4.74 18.06
CA THR A 249 -7.31 5.05 19.27
C THR A 249 -6.58 3.84 19.86
N GLU A 250 -6.52 2.72 19.14
CA GLU A 250 -5.86 1.51 19.63
C GLU A 250 -4.32 1.69 19.65
N GLU A 251 -3.77 2.27 18.58
CA GLU A 251 -2.34 2.47 18.38
C GLU A 251 -2.00 3.82 17.73
N GLY A 252 -0.71 4.16 17.75
CA GLY A 252 -0.22 5.44 17.22
C GLY A 252 -0.65 6.64 18.07
N THR A 253 -1.09 7.71 17.39
CA THR A 253 -1.40 9.02 18.00
C THR A 253 -2.85 9.48 17.75
N GLY A 254 -3.64 8.67 17.03
CA GLY A 254 -4.95 9.07 16.54
C GLY A 254 -4.90 10.14 15.43
N ILE A 255 -3.73 10.41 14.86
CA ILE A 255 -3.55 11.17 13.62
C ILE A 255 -2.73 10.29 12.67
N VAL A 256 -3.26 10.06 11.48
CA VAL A 256 -2.61 9.23 10.46
C VAL A 256 -1.91 10.14 9.46
N HIS A 257 -0.63 9.88 9.14
CA HIS A 257 -0.03 10.53 8.00
C HIS A 257 -0.61 9.91 6.72
N THR A 258 -1.06 10.74 5.79
CA THR A 258 -1.77 10.28 4.60
C THR A 258 -0.85 10.41 3.40
N ALA A 259 -0.54 9.28 2.78
CA ALA A 259 0.19 9.16 1.53
C ALA A 259 -0.71 8.42 0.51
N PRO A 260 -1.56 9.14 -0.24
CA PRO A 260 -2.57 8.55 -1.14
C PRO A 260 -1.98 7.59 -2.18
N THR A 261 -0.70 7.75 -2.48
CA THR A 261 0.04 6.90 -3.41
C THR A 261 0.29 5.50 -2.87
N PHE A 262 0.35 5.28 -1.55
CA PHE A 262 0.77 4.01 -0.95
C PHE A 262 -0.22 3.41 0.04
N GLY A 263 -1.38 4.04 0.27
CA GLY A 263 -2.44 3.53 1.15
C GLY A 263 -3.81 3.55 0.46
N ALA A 264 -4.58 2.47 0.56
CA ALA A 264 -5.92 2.41 -0.03
C ALA A 264 -6.92 3.29 0.73
N ASP A 265 -6.89 3.26 2.06
CA ASP A 265 -7.69 4.15 2.91
C ASP A 265 -7.24 5.61 2.77
N ASP A 266 -5.93 5.84 2.66
CA ASP A 266 -5.36 7.16 2.38
C ASP A 266 -5.87 7.73 1.06
N ALA A 267 -5.86 6.93 -0.01
CA ALA A 267 -6.38 7.33 -1.31
C ALA A 267 -7.88 7.65 -1.26
N ARG A 268 -8.66 6.86 -0.51
CA ARG A 268 -10.09 7.10 -0.32
C ARG A 268 -10.33 8.43 0.41
N ALA A 269 -9.73 8.62 1.58
CA ALA A 269 -9.92 9.84 2.37
C ALA A 269 -9.43 11.10 1.64
N ALA A 270 -8.30 11.01 0.92
CA ALA A 270 -7.79 12.12 0.13
C ALA A 270 -8.74 12.51 -1.01
N LYS A 271 -9.38 11.53 -1.65
CA LYS A 271 -10.37 11.73 -2.71
C LYS A 271 -11.70 12.28 -2.21
N GLU A 272 -12.14 11.84 -1.03
CA GLU A 272 -13.38 12.31 -0.39
C GLU A 272 -13.23 13.72 0.22
N ALA A 273 -12.00 14.14 0.52
CA ALA A 273 -11.73 15.46 1.06
C ALA A 273 -12.07 16.58 0.06
N VAL A 274 -12.57 17.70 0.57
CA VAL A 274 -12.92 18.87 -0.26
C VAL A 274 -12.07 20.07 0.16
N PRO A 275 -11.29 20.70 -0.75
CA PRO A 275 -10.97 20.23 -2.11
C PRO A 275 -10.12 18.94 -2.10
N GLU A 276 -10.18 18.13 -3.15
CA GLU A 276 -9.44 16.86 -3.24
C GLU A 276 -7.95 17.05 -2.92
N VAL A 277 -7.40 16.16 -2.07
CA VAL A 277 -5.98 16.14 -1.75
C VAL A 277 -5.24 15.36 -2.84
N PRO A 278 -4.26 15.97 -3.53
CA PRO A 278 -3.57 15.29 -4.60
C PRO A 278 -2.63 14.19 -4.07
N PRO A 279 -2.45 13.08 -4.83
CA PRO A 279 -1.41 12.10 -4.54
C PRO A 279 -0.02 12.68 -4.84
N MET A 280 1.01 12.19 -4.14
CA MET A 280 2.40 12.55 -4.45
C MET A 280 2.86 11.81 -5.70
N LEU A 281 2.59 12.40 -6.87
CA LEU A 281 3.07 11.96 -8.17
C LEU A 281 3.97 13.04 -8.79
N VAL A 282 5.04 12.59 -9.43
CA VAL A 282 6.02 13.42 -10.15
C VAL A 282 6.17 12.91 -11.58
N LYS A 283 6.64 13.75 -12.50
CA LYS A 283 6.96 13.32 -13.85
C LYS A 283 8.26 12.52 -13.88
N ASP A 284 8.26 11.41 -14.61
CA ASP A 284 9.49 10.72 -14.99
C ASP A 284 10.11 11.28 -16.28
N GLU A 285 11.16 10.62 -16.76
CA GLU A 285 11.91 10.97 -17.98
C GLU A 285 11.04 10.96 -19.25
N ASN A 286 9.86 10.33 -19.22
CA ASN A 286 8.94 10.23 -20.34
C ASN A 286 7.69 11.12 -20.13
N ASP A 287 7.74 12.09 -19.23
CA ASP A 287 6.62 12.97 -18.86
C ASP A 287 5.40 12.24 -18.25
N ILE A 288 5.57 10.99 -17.78
CA ILE A 288 4.50 10.20 -17.16
C ILE A 288 4.45 10.47 -15.67
N LEU A 289 3.24 10.67 -15.13
CA LEU A 289 3.02 10.80 -13.69
C LEU A 289 3.27 9.46 -12.98
N VAL A 290 4.24 9.46 -12.07
CA VAL A 290 4.69 8.28 -11.35
C VAL A 290 4.90 8.56 -9.85
N PRO A 291 4.81 7.53 -9.00
CA PRO A 291 5.22 7.63 -7.60
C PRO A 291 6.70 7.95 -7.41
N LEU A 292 7.03 8.46 -6.22
CA LEU A 292 8.41 8.69 -5.76
C LEU A 292 9.26 7.41 -5.64
N VAL A 293 8.60 6.26 -5.54
CA VAL A 293 9.21 4.93 -5.50
C VAL A 293 8.94 4.25 -6.82
N ASP A 294 9.94 3.63 -7.45
CA ASP A 294 9.80 2.89 -8.70
C ASP A 294 9.19 1.49 -8.48
N LEU A 295 8.90 0.79 -9.59
CA LEU A 295 8.39 -0.58 -9.57
C LEU A 295 9.40 -1.61 -9.03
N GLN A 296 10.66 -1.25 -8.77
CA GLN A 296 11.62 -2.11 -8.10
C GLN A 296 11.64 -1.87 -6.58
N GLY A 297 10.88 -0.89 -6.08
CA GLY A 297 10.88 -0.52 -4.66
C GLY A 297 12.06 0.38 -4.29
N ARG A 298 12.58 1.18 -5.24
CA ARG A 298 13.62 2.19 -4.99
C ARG A 298 13.07 3.58 -5.12
N PHE A 299 13.55 4.50 -4.32
CA PHE A 299 13.33 5.91 -4.56
C PHE A 299 13.89 6.33 -5.92
N ARG A 300 13.15 7.17 -6.65
CA ARG A 300 13.61 7.74 -7.92
C ARG A 300 14.92 8.50 -7.73
N ALA A 301 15.85 8.38 -8.68
CA ALA A 301 17.22 8.89 -8.54
C ALA A 301 17.31 10.40 -8.31
N GLY A 302 16.33 11.18 -8.79
CA GLY A 302 16.31 12.64 -8.62
C GLY A 302 15.95 13.13 -7.21
N LEU A 303 15.61 12.24 -6.26
CA LEU A 303 15.24 12.64 -4.91
C LEU A 303 16.48 12.98 -4.05
N PRO A 304 16.47 14.12 -3.32
CA PRO A 304 17.56 14.47 -2.41
C PRO A 304 17.77 13.40 -1.34
N GLU A 305 19.04 13.10 -1.02
CA GLU A 305 19.51 12.23 0.08
C GLU A 305 19.15 10.73 -0.04
N ILE A 306 17.96 10.39 -0.53
CA ILE A 306 17.41 9.03 -0.57
C ILE A 306 17.28 8.45 -1.99
N GLY A 307 17.54 9.24 -3.04
CA GLY A 307 17.44 8.80 -4.43
C GLY A 307 18.23 7.52 -4.71
N GLY A 308 17.60 6.56 -5.40
CA GLY A 308 18.18 5.27 -5.77
C GLY A 308 18.20 4.20 -4.67
N LYS A 309 17.93 4.55 -3.41
CA LYS A 309 17.91 3.60 -2.29
C LYS A 309 16.62 2.76 -2.30
N TYR A 310 16.70 1.49 -1.90
CA TYR A 310 15.50 0.67 -1.72
C TYR A 310 14.74 1.06 -0.44
N VAL A 311 13.42 1.03 -0.51
CA VAL A 311 12.54 1.33 0.64
C VAL A 311 12.62 0.26 1.74
N LYS A 312 13.03 -0.96 1.39
CA LYS A 312 13.24 -2.09 2.30
C LYS A 312 14.56 -2.77 1.97
N ASN A 313 15.33 -3.12 3.00
CA ASN A 313 16.67 -3.70 2.85
C ASN A 313 16.63 -5.08 2.18
N GLU A 314 15.52 -5.80 2.32
CA GLU A 314 15.27 -7.13 1.76
C GLU A 314 15.28 -7.15 0.23
N TYR A 315 15.23 -5.97 -0.40
CA TYR A 315 15.32 -5.81 -1.85
C TYR A 315 16.75 -5.67 -2.37
N TYR A 316 17.75 -5.43 -1.54
CA TYR A 316 19.15 -5.51 -1.98
C TYR A 316 19.53 -6.97 -2.27
N ASN A 317 20.56 -7.17 -3.10
CA ASN A 317 21.16 -8.49 -3.22
C ASN A 317 21.98 -8.79 -1.95
N GLU A 318 22.32 -10.06 -1.78
CA GLU A 318 23.12 -10.51 -0.65
C GLU A 318 24.47 -9.77 -0.61
N GLY A 319 24.80 -9.17 0.54
CA GLY A 319 26.02 -8.38 0.73
C GLY A 319 25.97 -6.93 0.23
N GLU A 320 24.91 -6.50 -0.46
CA GLU A 320 24.77 -5.13 -1.00
C GLU A 320 23.92 -4.20 -0.11
N ALA A 321 23.26 -4.75 0.92
CA ALA A 321 22.41 -3.96 1.79
C ALA A 321 23.23 -2.93 2.59
N PRO A 322 22.78 -1.67 2.68
CA PRO A 322 23.45 -0.66 3.49
C PRO A 322 23.36 -1.02 4.98
N GLU A 323 24.34 -0.54 5.77
CA GLU A 323 24.38 -0.74 7.23
C GLU A 323 23.10 -0.21 7.91
N ARG A 324 22.58 0.92 7.41
CA ARG A 324 21.33 1.52 7.88
C ARG A 324 20.31 1.49 6.75
N SER A 325 19.08 1.07 7.08
CA SER A 325 17.97 1.19 6.14
C SER A 325 17.57 2.66 5.96
N VAL A 326 16.91 2.96 4.84
CA VAL A 326 16.39 4.31 4.58
C VAL A 326 15.39 4.75 5.65
N ASP A 327 14.61 3.82 6.22
CA ASP A 327 13.72 4.09 7.34
C ASP A 327 14.49 4.63 8.57
N VAL A 328 15.68 4.07 8.84
CA VAL A 328 16.55 4.52 9.94
C VAL A 328 17.19 5.87 9.61
N GLU A 329 17.63 6.09 8.38
CA GLU A 329 18.19 7.38 7.95
C GLU A 329 17.15 8.51 8.08
N ILE A 330 15.92 8.28 7.60
CA ILE A 330 14.79 9.22 7.76
C ILE A 330 14.55 9.50 9.24
N ALA A 331 14.50 8.46 10.08
CA ALA A 331 14.29 8.64 11.51
C ALA A 331 15.39 9.46 12.19
N ILE A 332 16.66 9.28 11.80
CA ILE A 332 17.79 10.08 12.32
C ILE A 332 17.64 11.54 11.92
N LYS A 333 17.40 11.81 10.63
CA LYS A 333 17.20 13.18 10.12
C LYS A 333 16.06 13.89 10.86
N LEU A 334 14.93 13.21 11.04
CA LEU A 334 13.79 13.79 11.76
C LEU A 334 14.10 14.05 13.24
N LYS A 335 14.95 13.25 13.90
CA LYS A 335 15.42 13.55 15.26
C LYS A 335 16.27 14.81 15.31
N GLU A 336 17.23 14.93 14.41
CA GLU A 336 18.16 16.08 14.34
C GLU A 336 17.42 17.39 14.02
N GLU A 337 16.41 17.34 13.15
CA GLU A 337 15.62 18.51 12.73
C GLU A 337 14.46 18.87 13.67
N ASN A 338 14.35 18.27 14.86
CA ASN A 338 13.21 18.43 15.77
C ASN A 338 11.85 18.05 15.14
N LYS A 339 11.84 17.11 14.19
CA LYS A 339 10.65 16.62 13.48
C LYS A 339 10.22 15.22 13.91
N ALA A 340 10.95 14.54 14.78
CA ALA A 340 10.54 13.29 15.42
C ALA A 340 10.20 13.52 16.89
N PHE A 341 9.01 13.13 17.32
CA PHE A 341 8.62 13.10 18.72
C PHE A 341 9.11 11.82 19.40
N LYS A 342 8.97 10.67 18.73
CA LYS A 342 9.36 9.36 19.26
C LYS A 342 9.78 8.44 18.11
N VAL A 343 10.84 7.66 18.32
CA VAL A 343 11.34 6.64 17.39
C VAL A 343 11.66 5.39 18.17
N GLU A 344 11.05 4.28 17.80
CA GLU A 344 11.22 2.99 18.48
C GLU A 344 11.13 1.81 17.50
N LYS A 345 11.66 0.66 17.93
CA LYS A 345 11.43 -0.60 17.24
C LYS A 345 10.07 -1.15 17.65
N TYR A 346 9.29 -1.57 16.66
CA TYR A 346 7.97 -2.15 16.87
C TYR A 346 7.88 -3.47 16.10
N VAL A 347 7.34 -4.49 16.75
CA VAL A 347 7.12 -5.80 16.14
C VAL A 347 5.67 -5.89 15.72
N HIS A 348 5.44 -6.14 14.44
CA HIS A 348 4.11 -6.23 13.87
C HIS A 348 4.07 -7.21 12.70
N SER A 349 2.87 -7.64 12.35
CA SER A 349 2.66 -8.55 11.24
C SER A 349 2.65 -7.80 9.91
N TYR A 350 3.57 -8.12 9.01
CA TYR A 350 3.72 -7.45 7.71
C TYR A 350 3.56 -8.42 6.54
N PRO A 351 2.87 -8.02 5.44
CA PRO A 351 2.65 -8.89 4.30
C PRO A 351 3.91 -9.09 3.45
N HIS A 352 4.17 -10.34 3.12
CA HIS A 352 5.25 -10.80 2.24
C HIS A 352 4.68 -11.55 1.04
N CYS A 353 5.39 -11.48 -0.07
CA CYS A 353 5.01 -12.18 -1.29
C CYS A 353 5.14 -13.68 -1.10
N TRP A 354 4.04 -14.42 -1.29
CA TRP A 354 3.99 -15.88 -1.16
C TRP A 354 4.98 -16.66 -2.06
N ARG A 355 5.56 -16.00 -3.08
CA ARG A 355 6.53 -16.62 -4.01
C ARG A 355 7.98 -16.24 -3.76
N THR A 356 8.23 -15.03 -3.27
CA THR A 356 9.60 -14.49 -3.14
C THR A 356 10.02 -14.30 -1.69
N ASP A 357 9.08 -14.42 -0.75
CA ASP A 357 9.25 -14.16 0.68
C ASP A 357 9.71 -12.73 0.99
N LYS A 358 9.65 -11.82 0.02
CA LYS A 358 10.04 -10.41 0.18
C LYS A 358 8.85 -9.55 0.59
N PRO A 359 9.07 -8.44 1.32
CA PRO A 359 8.02 -7.52 1.70
C PRO A 359 7.16 -7.08 0.51
N VAL A 360 5.87 -6.87 0.76
CA VAL A 360 4.91 -6.31 -0.21
C VAL A 360 4.78 -4.82 0.05
N LEU A 361 4.62 -4.05 -1.02
CA LEU A 361 4.26 -2.63 -0.96
C LEU A 361 2.83 -2.47 -1.43
N TYR A 362 2.07 -1.58 -0.80
CA TYR A 362 0.84 -1.08 -1.42
C TYR A 362 1.23 -0.01 -2.43
N TYR A 363 0.83 -0.17 -3.68
CA TYR A 363 1.36 0.61 -4.79
C TYR A 363 0.28 0.89 -5.83
N PRO A 364 0.26 2.05 -6.48
CA PRO A 364 -0.77 2.37 -7.44
C PRO A 364 -0.48 1.64 -8.76
N LEU A 365 -1.42 0.81 -9.19
CA LEU A 365 -1.28 0.00 -10.40
C LEU A 365 -2.49 0.16 -11.30
N ASP A 366 -2.20 0.32 -12.59
CA ASP A 366 -3.15 0.04 -13.66
C ASP A 366 -3.38 -1.47 -13.71
N SER A 367 -4.61 -1.91 -13.45
CA SER A 367 -4.95 -3.33 -13.45
C SER A 367 -6.36 -3.57 -13.97
N TRP A 368 -6.55 -4.78 -14.46
CA TRP A 368 -7.86 -5.31 -14.82
C TRP A 368 -8.46 -6.01 -13.61
N PHE A 369 -9.71 -5.66 -13.32
CA PHE A 369 -10.45 -6.13 -12.16
C PHE A 369 -11.71 -6.85 -12.59
N ILE A 370 -12.07 -7.88 -11.84
CA ILE A 370 -13.41 -8.46 -11.87
C ILE A 370 -14.19 -7.85 -10.71
N LYS A 371 -15.36 -7.27 -11.03
CA LYS A 371 -16.27 -6.62 -10.09
C LYS A 371 -17.03 -7.66 -9.24
N VAL A 372 -16.29 -8.28 -8.33
CA VAL A 372 -16.76 -9.31 -7.41
C VAL A 372 -17.85 -8.76 -6.49
N THR A 373 -17.72 -7.49 -6.08
CA THR A 373 -18.68 -6.79 -5.21
C THR A 373 -20.12 -6.84 -5.76
N LYS A 374 -20.30 -6.77 -7.08
CA LYS A 374 -21.62 -6.82 -7.74
C LYS A 374 -22.32 -8.18 -7.63
N VAL A 375 -21.58 -9.27 -7.42
CA VAL A 375 -22.10 -10.65 -7.34
C VAL A 375 -21.85 -11.30 -5.98
N ARG A 376 -21.29 -10.56 -5.03
CA ARG A 376 -20.83 -11.03 -3.72
C ARG A 376 -21.93 -11.74 -2.94
N ASP A 377 -23.07 -11.10 -2.80
CA ASP A 377 -24.19 -11.62 -2.01
C ASP A 377 -24.71 -12.92 -2.63
N ARG A 378 -24.78 -12.98 -3.96
CA ARG A 378 -25.17 -14.20 -4.70
C ARG A 378 -24.15 -15.34 -4.50
N MET A 379 -22.85 -15.05 -4.51
CA MET A 379 -21.84 -16.07 -4.23
C MET A 379 -21.95 -16.59 -2.80
N TYR A 380 -22.23 -15.72 -1.83
CA TYR A 380 -22.43 -16.11 -0.44
C TYR A 380 -23.69 -16.97 -0.27
N GLU A 381 -24.80 -16.63 -0.95
CA GLU A 381 -26.01 -17.46 -0.98
C GLU A 381 -25.73 -18.86 -1.53
N LEU A 382 -25.05 -18.95 -2.68
CA LEU A 382 -24.68 -20.23 -3.29
C LEU A 382 -23.72 -21.03 -2.41
N ASN A 383 -22.83 -20.36 -1.68
CA ASN A 383 -21.95 -21.04 -0.73
C ASN A 383 -22.73 -21.82 0.34
N LYS A 384 -23.90 -21.33 0.77
CA LYS A 384 -24.76 -22.02 1.74
C LYS A 384 -25.39 -23.30 1.18
N THR A 385 -25.50 -23.43 -0.14
CA THR A 385 -26.02 -24.65 -0.77
C THR A 385 -24.97 -25.75 -0.90
N ILE A 386 -23.70 -25.45 -0.61
CA ILE A 386 -22.58 -26.41 -0.72
C ILE A 386 -22.48 -27.24 0.56
N ASN A 387 -22.38 -28.56 0.42
CA ASN A 387 -22.16 -29.48 1.54
C ASN A 387 -20.69 -29.52 1.96
N TRP A 388 -20.27 -28.55 2.77
CA TRP A 388 -18.89 -28.44 3.25
C TRP A 388 -18.55 -29.48 4.32
N LYS A 389 -17.36 -30.06 4.21
CA LYS A 389 -16.78 -30.97 5.21
C LYS A 389 -15.36 -30.52 5.57
N PRO A 390 -15.14 -29.90 6.76
CA PRO A 390 -16.12 -29.60 7.81
C PRO A 390 -16.97 -28.36 7.49
N LYS A 391 -18.18 -28.31 8.06
CA LYS A 391 -19.15 -27.22 7.88
C LYS A 391 -18.60 -25.84 8.29
N ALA A 392 -17.82 -25.81 9.38
CA ALA A 392 -17.18 -24.61 9.90
C ALA A 392 -16.22 -23.92 8.90
N THR A 393 -15.57 -24.68 8.01
CA THR A 393 -14.71 -24.11 6.96
C THR A 393 -15.53 -23.35 5.92
N GLY A 394 -16.64 -23.94 5.48
CA GLY A 394 -17.48 -23.38 4.44
C GLY A 394 -18.32 -22.19 4.89
N GLU A 395 -19.06 -22.36 5.98
CA GLU A 395 -19.93 -21.31 6.50
C GLU A 395 -19.16 -20.23 7.26
N GLY A 396 -18.11 -20.63 8.00
CA GLY A 396 -17.27 -19.72 8.77
C GLY A 396 -16.19 -19.08 7.89
N ARG A 397 -15.06 -19.78 7.70
CA ARG A 397 -13.87 -19.18 7.07
C ARG A 397 -14.13 -18.67 5.65
N PHE A 398 -14.70 -19.49 4.79
CA PHE A 398 -14.95 -19.13 3.39
C PHE A 398 -16.17 -18.20 3.24
N GLY A 399 -17.24 -18.45 4.01
CA GLY A 399 -18.44 -17.62 4.04
C GLY A 399 -18.17 -16.18 4.50
N ASN A 400 -17.49 -15.99 5.63
CA ASN A 400 -17.12 -14.66 6.14
C ASN A 400 -16.16 -13.94 5.18
N TRP A 401 -15.26 -14.68 4.52
CA TRP A 401 -14.38 -14.12 3.52
C TRP A 401 -15.17 -13.64 2.29
N LEU A 402 -16.14 -14.43 1.80
CA LEU A 402 -17.00 -14.02 0.68
C LEU A 402 -17.81 -12.75 0.98
N GLN A 403 -18.36 -12.61 2.19
CA GLN A 403 -19.13 -11.42 2.58
C GLN A 403 -18.30 -10.12 2.55
N ASN A 404 -16.99 -10.23 2.72
CA ASN A 404 -16.06 -9.10 2.70
C ASN A 404 -15.19 -9.08 1.44
N ALA A 405 -15.59 -9.81 0.40
CA ALA A 405 -14.80 -9.90 -0.82
C ALA A 405 -14.79 -8.57 -1.59
N ASN A 406 -13.58 -8.07 -1.82
CA ASN A 406 -13.30 -6.92 -2.68
C ASN A 406 -13.17 -7.35 -4.14
N ASP A 407 -13.18 -6.37 -5.06
CA ASP A 407 -12.97 -6.61 -6.49
C ASP A 407 -11.62 -7.30 -6.75
N TRP A 408 -11.63 -8.30 -7.64
CA TRP A 408 -10.48 -9.17 -7.83
C TRP A 408 -9.55 -8.59 -8.88
N ASN A 409 -8.35 -8.21 -8.45
CA ASN A 409 -7.24 -7.89 -9.37
C ASN A 409 -6.84 -9.14 -10.17
N LEU A 410 -7.22 -9.16 -11.45
CA LEU A 410 -7.02 -10.27 -12.38
C LEU A 410 -5.68 -10.15 -13.13
N SER A 411 -5.35 -8.96 -13.64
CA SER A 411 -4.16 -8.80 -14.51
C SER A 411 -2.86 -9.04 -13.76
N ARG A 412 -1.86 -9.60 -14.45
CA ARG A 412 -0.49 -9.73 -13.94
C ARG A 412 0.47 -9.25 -15.02
N SER A 413 1.44 -8.42 -14.64
CA SER A 413 2.47 -7.94 -15.57
C SER A 413 3.59 -8.99 -15.70
N ARG A 414 3.27 -10.13 -16.34
CA ARG A 414 4.13 -11.33 -16.46
C ARG A 414 4.09 -11.90 -17.88
N PHE A 415 5.04 -12.78 -18.19
CA PHE A 415 5.25 -13.31 -19.55
C PHE A 415 4.66 -14.71 -19.78
N TRP A 416 4.76 -15.62 -18.79
CA TRP A 416 4.21 -16.97 -18.87
C TRP A 416 2.82 -17.01 -18.22
N GLY A 417 1.78 -17.15 -19.04
CA GLY A 417 0.38 -17.18 -18.60
C GLY A 417 -0.59 -17.09 -19.79
N ILE A 418 -1.88 -17.06 -19.49
CA ILE A 418 -2.92 -16.84 -20.50
C ILE A 418 -3.01 -15.32 -20.74
N PRO A 419 -2.78 -14.83 -21.97
CA PRO A 419 -2.92 -13.42 -22.27
C PRO A 419 -4.36 -12.95 -22.03
N LEU A 420 -4.52 -11.73 -21.52
CA LEU A 420 -5.83 -11.07 -21.52
C LEU A 420 -6.18 -10.72 -22.97
N PRO A 421 -7.33 -11.19 -23.50
CA PRO A 421 -7.67 -11.01 -24.90
C PRO A 421 -8.32 -9.64 -25.14
N VAL A 422 -7.65 -8.57 -24.70
CA VAL A 422 -8.13 -7.20 -24.84
C VAL A 422 -7.26 -6.46 -25.84
N TRP A 423 -7.91 -5.93 -26.87
CA TRP A 423 -7.32 -5.00 -27.85
C TRP A 423 -7.90 -3.63 -27.60
N ARG A 424 -7.06 -2.60 -27.70
CA ARG A 424 -7.45 -1.20 -27.49
C ARG A 424 -6.85 -0.32 -28.55
N SER A 425 -7.56 0.75 -28.91
CA SER A 425 -7.00 1.83 -29.71
C SER A 425 -5.86 2.53 -28.96
N GLU A 426 -4.99 3.21 -29.69
CA GLU A 426 -3.86 3.96 -29.13
C GLU A 426 -4.32 5.08 -28.19
N ASP A 427 -5.44 5.74 -28.51
CA ASP A 427 -6.09 6.75 -27.66
C ASP A 427 -6.91 6.15 -26.50
N GLY A 428 -7.03 4.81 -26.46
CA GLY A 428 -7.71 4.06 -25.43
C GLY A 428 -9.23 4.20 -25.40
N ARG A 429 -9.86 4.84 -26.40
CA ARG A 429 -11.31 5.06 -26.48
C ARG A 429 -12.09 3.84 -26.95
N GLU A 430 -11.48 3.05 -27.82
CA GLU A 430 -12.06 1.81 -28.32
C GLU A 430 -11.42 0.62 -27.64
N GLU A 431 -12.25 -0.38 -27.37
CA GLU A 431 -11.84 -1.61 -26.71
C GLU A 431 -12.61 -2.79 -27.28
N LEU A 432 -11.89 -3.85 -27.60
CA LEU A 432 -12.42 -5.09 -28.13
C LEU A 432 -11.90 -6.26 -27.31
N ILE A 433 -12.82 -7.10 -26.81
CA ILE A 433 -12.46 -8.35 -26.15
C ILE A 433 -12.78 -9.52 -27.07
N ILE A 434 -11.73 -10.30 -27.39
CA ILE A 434 -11.83 -11.49 -28.22
C ILE A 434 -12.12 -12.71 -27.35
N GLY A 435 -13.20 -13.42 -27.65
CA GLY A 435 -13.63 -14.62 -26.93
C GLY A 435 -13.19 -15.94 -27.56
N SER A 436 -12.69 -15.93 -28.80
CA SER A 436 -12.27 -17.16 -29.50
C SER A 436 -11.13 -16.94 -30.50
N VAL A 437 -10.45 -18.03 -30.88
CA VAL A 437 -9.42 -18.00 -31.93
C VAL A 437 -10.04 -17.71 -33.30
N ALA A 438 -11.29 -18.17 -33.54
CA ALA A 438 -12.01 -17.87 -34.76
C ALA A 438 -12.31 -16.36 -34.90
N GLU A 439 -12.78 -15.74 -33.83
CA GLU A 439 -13.01 -14.30 -33.75
C GLU A 439 -11.69 -13.52 -33.96
N LEU A 440 -10.60 -13.94 -33.30
CA LEU A 440 -9.28 -13.32 -33.51
C LEU A 440 -8.87 -13.33 -34.99
N LYS A 441 -9.02 -14.48 -35.67
CA LYS A 441 -8.67 -14.61 -37.09
C LYS A 441 -9.53 -13.69 -37.98
N SER A 442 -10.82 -13.54 -37.66
CA SER A 442 -11.71 -12.64 -38.40
C SER A 442 -11.29 -11.18 -38.23
N GLU A 443 -10.97 -10.75 -37.01
CA GLU A 443 -10.51 -9.38 -36.74
C GLU A 443 -9.14 -9.10 -37.36
N MET A 444 -8.22 -10.08 -37.36
CA MET A 444 -6.94 -9.96 -38.07
C MET A 444 -7.14 -9.76 -39.58
N GLN A 445 -8.10 -10.45 -40.20
CA GLN A 445 -8.41 -10.26 -41.62
C GLN A 445 -8.98 -8.87 -41.91
N LYS A 446 -9.83 -8.34 -41.02
CA LYS A 446 -10.33 -6.95 -41.12
C LYS A 446 -9.19 -5.94 -41.02
N ALA A 447 -8.27 -6.14 -40.09
CA ALA A 447 -7.09 -5.28 -39.94
C ALA A 447 -6.25 -5.28 -41.22
N VAL A 448 -5.88 -6.46 -41.73
CA VAL A 448 -5.10 -6.59 -42.99
C VAL A 448 -5.82 -5.95 -44.18
N ALA A 449 -7.16 -6.04 -44.25
CA ALA A 449 -7.94 -5.41 -45.31
C ALA A 449 -8.01 -3.88 -45.19
N ALA A 450 -7.86 -3.33 -43.97
CA ALA A 450 -7.87 -1.91 -43.70
C ALA A 450 -6.52 -1.23 -43.97
N GLY A 451 -5.43 -2.00 -44.03
CA GLY A 451 -4.05 -1.51 -44.24
C GLY A 451 -3.23 -1.62 -42.97
#